data_AF-A0A1Y2IQM6-F1
#
_entry.id   AF-A0A1Y2IQM6-F1
#
_cell.length_a   1.000
_cell.length_b   1.000
_cell.length_c   1.000
_cell.angle_alpha   90.00
_cell.angle_beta   90.00
_cell.angle_gamma   90.00
#
_symmetry.space_group_name_H-M   'P 1'
#
loop_
_entity.id
_entity.type
_entity.pdbx_description
1 polymer ?
#
loop_
_entity_poly.entity_id
_entity_poly.type
_entity_poly.pdbx_seq_one_letter_code
_entity_poly.pdbx_strand_id
1 'polypeptide(L)'
;MERFDLPIVTKIYNSPTRQYDSIRKALICGFFTQVAHKEGHKGTYVTVKDHQQVAWLHPSTVLDHSPEWVLFDECTMTTKSYFRP
;
A
#
# COMPACT_ATOMS: atom_id res chain seq x y z
N MET A 1 -5.83 -2.53 -23.11
CA MET A 1 -7.19 -2.06 -22.77
C MET A 1 -8.14 -2.16 -23.95
N GLU A 2 -7.74 -1.74 -25.14
CA GLU A 2 -8.60 -1.75 -26.35
C GLU A 2 -9.09 -3.15 -26.76
N ARG A 3 -8.30 -4.21 -26.59
CA ARG A 3 -8.73 -5.59 -26.91
C ARG A 3 -9.93 -6.08 -26.08
N PHE A 4 -10.14 -5.52 -24.89
CA PHE A 4 -11.22 -5.90 -23.98
C PHE A 4 -12.26 -4.77 -23.82
N ASP A 5 -12.22 -3.76 -24.69
CA ASP A 5 -13.09 -2.58 -24.64
C ASP A 5 -13.11 -1.87 -23.27
N LEU A 6 -11.99 -1.95 -22.54
CA LEU A 6 -11.86 -1.29 -21.24
C LEU A 6 -11.62 0.22 -21.46
N PRO A 7 -12.48 1.09 -20.93
CA PRO A 7 -12.36 2.53 -21.16
C PRO A 7 -11.18 3.08 -20.36
N ILE A 8 -10.29 3.81 -21.05
CA ILE A 8 -9.20 4.54 -20.41
C ILE A 8 -9.79 5.82 -19.83
N VAL A 9 -10.08 5.83 -18.53
CA VAL A 9 -10.70 6.96 -17.85
C VAL A 9 -9.76 7.58 -16.82
N THR A 10 -9.53 8.88 -16.96
CA THR A 10 -8.89 9.70 -15.92
C THR A 10 -9.95 10.58 -15.29
N LYS A 11 -10.25 10.38 -14.01
CA LYS A 11 -11.17 11.26 -13.29
C LYS A 11 -10.42 12.52 -12.86
N ILE A 12 -10.62 13.61 -13.59
CA ILE A 12 -10.11 14.93 -13.23
C ILE A 12 -11.08 15.55 -12.22
N TYR A 13 -10.60 15.85 -11.03
CA TYR A 13 -11.38 16.55 -10.01
C TYR A 13 -10.82 17.96 -9.84
N ASN A 14 -11.71 18.92 -9.55
CA ASN A 14 -11.30 20.31 -9.24
C ASN A 14 -10.45 20.40 -7.95
N SER A 15 -10.47 19.35 -7.12
CA SER A 15 -9.68 19.24 -5.91
C SER A 15 -8.64 18.12 -6.04
N PRO A 16 -7.34 18.38 -5.80
CA PRO A 16 -6.30 17.35 -5.89
C PRO A 16 -6.50 16.20 -4.90
N THR A 17 -7.07 16.47 -3.70
CA THR A 17 -7.34 15.45 -2.68
C THR A 17 -8.23 14.31 -3.19
N ARG A 18 -9.35 14.65 -3.86
CA ARG A 18 -10.29 13.65 -4.40
C ARG A 18 -9.68 12.82 -5.53
N GLN A 19 -8.73 13.39 -6.26
CA GLN A 19 -7.99 12.67 -7.29
C GLN A 19 -7.09 11.61 -6.68
N TYR A 20 -6.30 11.98 -5.66
CA TYR A 20 -5.46 11.02 -4.93
C TYR A 20 -6.28 9.92 -4.25
N ASP A 21 -7.42 10.24 -3.66
CA ASP A 21 -8.31 9.24 -3.03
C ASP A 21 -8.85 8.23 -4.03
N SER A 22 -9.19 8.67 -5.25
CA SER A 22 -9.69 7.77 -6.29
C SER A 22 -8.61 6.78 -6.73
N ILE A 23 -7.36 7.24 -6.85
CA ILE A 23 -6.21 6.40 -7.20
C ILE A 23 -5.92 5.40 -6.07
N ARG A 24 -5.89 5.87 -4.81
CA ARG A 24 -5.69 5.00 -3.64
C ARG A 24 -6.76 3.90 -3.56
N LYS A 25 -8.03 4.24 -3.79
CA LYS A 25 -9.13 3.26 -3.84
C LYS A 25 -8.96 2.24 -4.97
N ALA A 26 -8.50 2.67 -6.14
CA ALA A 26 -8.23 1.78 -7.25
C ALA A 26 -7.10 0.78 -6.93
N LEU A 27 -6.02 1.25 -6.29
CA LEU A 27 -4.93 0.38 -5.83
C LEU A 27 -5.42 -0.65 -4.80
N ILE A 28 -6.22 -0.22 -3.82
CA ILE A 28 -6.79 -1.13 -2.81
C ILE A 28 -7.63 -2.25 -3.47
N CYS A 29 -8.36 -1.96 -4.55
CA CYS A 29 -9.15 -2.97 -5.25
C CYS A 29 -8.30 -4.15 -5.77
N GLY A 30 -7.07 -3.89 -6.22
CA GLY A 30 -6.15 -4.93 -6.69
C GLY A 30 -5.25 -5.52 -5.60
N PHE A 31 -4.89 -4.71 -4.61
CA PHE A 31 -3.88 -5.04 -3.61
C PHE A 31 -4.45 -5.24 -2.19
N PHE A 32 -5.75 -5.52 -2.05
CA PHE A 32 -6.43 -5.64 -0.76
C PHE A 32 -5.82 -6.71 0.19
N THR A 33 -5.14 -7.72 -0.35
CA THR A 33 -4.44 -8.74 0.46
C THR A 33 -3.06 -8.27 0.95
N GLN A 34 -2.48 -7.26 0.32
CA GLN A 34 -1.14 -6.74 0.57
C GLN A 34 -1.20 -5.47 1.44
N VAL A 35 -1.85 -5.62 2.60
CA VAL A 35 -2.08 -4.53 3.54
C VAL A 35 -1.49 -4.92 4.90
N ALA A 36 -0.81 -3.97 5.53
CA ALA A 36 -0.30 -4.12 6.88
C ALA A 36 -0.75 -2.98 7.80
N HIS A 37 -0.98 -3.32 9.06
CA HIS A 37 -1.34 -2.42 10.13
C HIS A 37 -0.17 -2.20 11.06
N LYS A 38 0.02 -0.97 11.53
CA LYS A 38 1.08 -0.60 12.46
C LYS A 38 0.77 -1.16 13.85
N GLU A 39 1.59 -2.11 14.31
CA GLU A 39 1.42 -2.71 15.62
C GLU A 39 2.45 -2.17 16.62
N GLY A 40 1.94 -1.62 17.72
CA GLY A 40 2.73 -1.15 18.85
C GLY A 40 3.55 0.12 18.60
N HIS A 41 4.37 0.48 19.60
CA HIS A 41 5.16 1.71 19.58
C HIS A 41 6.53 1.57 18.87
N LYS A 42 6.87 0.34 18.45
CA LYS A 42 8.19 0.00 17.89
C LYS A 42 8.32 0.27 16.40
N GLY A 43 7.25 0.59 15.66
CA GLY A 43 7.32 0.87 14.22
C GLY A 43 7.30 -0.37 13.33
N THR A 44 6.91 -1.51 13.89
CA THR A 44 6.63 -2.76 13.17
C THR A 44 5.22 -2.75 12.59
N TYR A 45 5.06 -3.41 11.45
CA TYR A 45 3.78 -3.56 10.77
C TYR A 45 3.45 -5.03 10.60
N VAL A 46 2.17 -5.39 10.75
CA VAL A 46 1.68 -6.76 10.66
C VAL A 46 0.67 -6.89 9.53
N THR A 47 0.84 -7.91 8.69
CA THR A 47 -0.10 -8.16 7.59
C THR A 47 -1.47 -8.58 8.09
N VAL A 48 -2.52 -7.99 7.51
CA VAL A 48 -3.91 -8.17 7.96
C VAL A 48 -4.43 -9.58 7.69
N LYS A 49 -3.95 -10.23 6.63
CA LYS A 49 -4.49 -11.51 6.17
C LYS A 49 -4.19 -12.65 7.15
N ASP A 50 -2.93 -12.80 7.53
CA ASP A 50 -2.46 -13.97 8.27
C ASP A 50 -1.87 -13.60 9.65
N HIS A 51 -1.72 -12.31 9.96
CA HIS A 51 -1.05 -11.80 11.17
C HIS A 51 0.34 -12.40 11.47
N GLN A 52 0.94 -13.10 10.49
CA GLN A 52 2.20 -13.83 10.64
C GLN A 52 3.40 -13.02 10.16
N GLN A 53 3.20 -12.10 9.22
CA GLN A 53 4.29 -11.32 8.65
C GLN A 53 4.42 -9.99 9.38
N VAL A 54 5.39 -9.93 10.30
CA VAL A 54 5.83 -8.70 10.94
C VAL A 54 7.02 -8.15 10.17
N ALA A 55 6.88 -6.97 9.60
CA ALA A 55 7.94 -6.34 8.80
C ALA A 55 8.08 -4.85 9.11
N TRP A 56 9.22 -4.30 8.72
CA TRP A 56 9.51 -2.87 8.80
C TRP A 56 9.31 -2.23 7.43
N LEU A 57 9.05 -0.92 7.40
CA LEU A 57 9.14 -0.17 6.16
C LEU A 57 10.60 -0.16 5.68
N HIS A 58 10.82 -0.48 4.42
CA HIS A 58 12.15 -0.45 3.84
C HIS A 58 12.67 1.01 3.75
N PRO A 59 13.97 1.29 3.99
CA PRO A 59 14.50 2.66 3.93
C PRO A 59 14.36 3.36 2.57
N SER A 60 14.06 2.62 1.50
CA SER A 60 13.78 3.19 0.18
C SER A 60 12.38 3.79 0.03
N THR A 61 11.51 3.66 1.03
CA THR A 61 10.17 4.26 0.98
C THR A 61 10.26 5.78 1.08
N VAL A 62 9.42 6.49 0.34
CA VAL A 62 9.34 7.97 0.34
C VAL A 62 8.45 8.49 1.49
N LEU A 63 8.11 7.65 2.46
CA LEU A 63 7.23 8.01 3.56
C LEU A 63 8.04 8.66 4.69
N ASP A 64 7.86 9.98 4.88
CA ASP A 64 8.49 10.72 5.98
C ASP A 64 7.84 10.42 7.35
N HIS A 65 6.64 9.83 7.35
CA HIS A 65 5.89 9.47 8.55
C HIS A 65 5.56 7.99 8.57
N SER A 66 5.16 7.49 9.74
CA SER A 66 4.75 6.08 9.93
C SER A 66 3.22 5.99 10.04
N PRO A 67 2.49 5.97 8.91
CA PRO A 67 1.02 5.90 8.91
C PRO A 67 0.54 4.61 9.57
N GLU A 68 -0.71 4.60 10.02
CA GLU A 68 -1.29 3.44 10.70
C GLU A 68 -1.51 2.25 9.74
N TRP A 69 -1.87 2.54 8.49
CA TRP A 69 -2.14 1.56 7.46
C TRP A 69 -1.20 1.77 6.29
N VAL A 70 -0.59 0.68 5.83
CA VAL A 70 0.30 0.69 4.67
C VAL A 70 -0.12 -0.38 3.68
N LEU A 71 -0.04 -0.02 2.41
CA LEU A 71 -0.15 -0.92 1.28
C LEU A 71 1.27 -1.12 0.72
N PHE A 72 1.62 -2.35 0.42
CA PHE A 72 2.95 -2.72 -0.10
C PHE A 72 2.80 -3.56 -1.37
N ASP A 73 3.77 -3.46 -2.29
CA ASP A 73 3.78 -4.26 -3.52
C ASP A 73 4.49 -5.61 -3.30
N GLU A 74 5.52 -5.61 -2.44
CA GLU A 74 6.33 -6.79 -2.19
C GLU A 74 6.91 -6.82 -0.78
N CYS A 75 7.15 -8.04 -0.29
CA CYS A 75 7.74 -8.32 1.01
C CYS A 75 9.05 -9.09 0.80
N THR A 76 10.18 -8.50 1.22
CA THR A 76 11.49 -9.18 1.18
C THR A 76 11.80 -9.84 2.50
N MET A 77 12.07 -11.15 2.45
CA MET A 77 12.48 -11.92 3.61
C MET A 77 14.00 -12.10 3.58
N THR A 78 14.68 -11.36 4.47
CA THR A 78 16.12 -11.51 4.70
C THR A 78 16.33 -11.91 6.17
N THR A 79 17.29 -11.31 6.89
CA THR A 79 17.41 -11.43 8.35
C THR A 79 16.26 -10.72 9.08
N LYS A 80 15.71 -9.67 8.47
CA LYS A 80 14.47 -9.00 8.87
C LYS A 80 13.58 -8.88 7.64
N SER A 81 12.27 -8.98 7.84
CA SER A 81 11.31 -8.76 6.76
C SER A 81 11.09 -7.28 6.54
N TYR A 82 11.02 -6.85 5.28
CA TYR A 82 10.76 -5.47 4.90
C TYR A 82 9.64 -5.38 3.85
N PHE A 83 8.76 -4.40 4.03
CA PHE A 83 7.78 -4.00 3.02
C PHE A 83 8.38 -2.96 2.08
N ARG A 84 8.23 -3.18 0.77
CA ARG A 84 8.67 -2.25 -0.28
C ARG A 84 7.46 -1.67 -1.03
N PRO A 85 7.59 -0.43 -1.55
CA PRO A 85 6.54 0.23 -2.34
C PRO A 85 6.21 -0.53 -3.61
#